data_AF-A0A960MZM0-F1
#
_entry.id   AF-A0A960MZM0-F1
#
_cell.length_a   1.000
_cell.length_b   1.000
_cell.length_c   1.000
_cell.angle_alpha   90.00
_cell.angle_beta   90.00
_cell.angle_gamma   90.00
#
_symmetry.space_group_name_H-M   'P 1'
#
loop_
_entity.id
_entity.type
_entity.pdbx_description
1 polymer ?
#
loop_
_entity_poly.entity_id
_entity_poly.type
_entity_poly.pdbx_seq_one_letter_code
_entity_poly.pdbx_strand_id
1 'polypeptide(L)'
;GLALMAWNPLVAAVVFIAFLSFALYLTPRLFRRSKAFLWLLWHKLGSGFRRREDSAGLRLYARLTSDDDLALADALGGGLVEPLWSAQVLAAKAKGFRSISSFTFGKIVAVEGSPKVIHFVGRRFWRSFHCPIPLTDMTITQEPRFLSEDVVLYSRDGSRKLILKLHAGQRPYAERIVESLLHLG
;
A
#
# COMPACT_ATOMS: atom_id res chain seq x y z
N GLY A 1 -25.69 -2.65 -31.14
CA GLY A 1 -24.57 -2.70 -32.10
C GLY A 1 -25.09 -2.60 -33.51
N LEU A 2 -25.51 -3.73 -34.10
CA LEU A 2 -25.99 -3.81 -35.49
C LEU A 2 -27.19 -2.90 -35.80
N ALA A 3 -28.18 -2.80 -34.92
CA ALA A 3 -29.38 -2.00 -35.17
C ALA A 3 -29.12 -0.48 -35.24
N LEU A 4 -28.05 0.02 -34.59
CA LEU A 4 -27.69 1.45 -34.61
C LEU A 4 -26.85 1.82 -35.83
N MET A 5 -26.00 0.88 -36.29
CA MET A 5 -25.21 1.04 -37.53
C MET A 5 -26.08 1.12 -38.78
N ALA A 6 -27.22 0.44 -38.78
CA ALA A 6 -28.17 0.45 -39.89
C ALA A 6 -28.89 1.80 -40.07
N TRP A 7 -28.97 2.62 -39.02
CA TRP A 7 -29.75 3.87 -39.03
C TRP A 7 -28.87 5.11 -39.15
N ASN A 8 -27.75 5.17 -38.42
CA ASN A 8 -26.78 6.25 -38.58
C ASN A 8 -25.38 5.86 -38.06
N PRO A 9 -24.40 5.57 -38.94
CA PRO A 9 -23.07 5.10 -38.53
C PRO A 9 -22.29 6.14 -37.71
N LEU A 10 -22.58 7.43 -37.89
CA LEU A 10 -21.97 8.53 -37.14
C LEU A 10 -22.40 8.50 -35.67
N VAL A 11 -23.68 8.26 -35.39
CA VAL A 11 -24.21 8.15 -34.01
C VAL A 11 -23.61 6.93 -33.31
N ALA A 12 -23.49 5.80 -34.02
CA ALA A 12 -22.84 4.61 -33.49
C ALA A 12 -21.37 4.86 -33.12
N ALA A 13 -20.62 5.60 -33.94
CA ALA A 13 -19.24 5.96 -33.67
C ALA A 13 -19.10 6.86 -32.42
N VAL A 14 -19.96 7.87 -32.27
CA VAL A 14 -19.94 8.76 -31.09
C VAL A 14 -20.25 7.99 -29.80
N VAL A 15 -21.28 7.14 -29.81
CA VAL A 15 -21.63 6.31 -28.64
C VAL A 15 -20.49 5.34 -28.29
N PHE A 16 -19.85 4.75 -29.29
CA PHE A 16 -18.72 3.86 -29.08
C PHE A 16 -17.51 4.58 -28.47
N ILE A 17 -17.15 5.76 -28.98
CA ILE A 17 -16.05 6.58 -28.43
C ILE A 17 -16.37 7.03 -26.99
N ALA A 18 -17.61 7.45 -26.72
CA ALA A 18 -18.02 7.84 -25.38
C ALA A 18 -17.92 6.67 -24.40
N PHE A 19 -18.40 5.47 -24.80
CA PHE A 19 -18.29 4.26 -24.01
C PHE A 19 -16.83 3.84 -23.79
N LEU A 20 -16.00 3.87 -24.84
CA LEU A 20 -14.59 3.53 -24.76
C LEU A 20 -13.82 4.50 -23.84
N SER A 21 -14.11 5.80 -23.93
CA SER A 21 -13.53 6.82 -23.07
C SER A 21 -13.91 6.59 -21.61
N PHE A 22 -15.19 6.28 -21.35
CA PHE A 22 -15.68 5.95 -20.01
C PHE A 22 -15.01 4.68 -19.46
N ALA A 23 -14.88 3.63 -20.29
CA ALA A 23 -14.21 2.39 -19.92
C ALA A 23 -12.72 2.62 -19.63
N LEU A 24 -12.00 3.34 -20.49
CA LEU A 24 -10.58 3.68 -20.28
C LEU A 24 -10.39 4.56 -19.04
N TYR A 25 -11.35 5.42 -18.70
CA TYR A 25 -11.33 6.22 -17.49
C TYR A 25 -11.56 5.39 -16.21
N LEU A 26 -12.51 4.43 -16.24
CA LEU A 26 -12.81 3.58 -15.08
C LEU A 26 -11.78 2.46 -14.85
N THR A 27 -11.21 1.92 -15.93
CA THR A 27 -10.27 0.79 -15.92
C THR A 27 -9.12 0.95 -14.91
N PRO A 28 -8.32 2.04 -14.91
CA PRO A 28 -7.19 2.16 -14.01
C PRO A 28 -7.62 2.23 -12.53
N ARG A 29 -8.82 2.76 -12.25
CA ARG A 29 -9.33 2.85 -10.88
C ARG A 29 -9.83 1.50 -10.36
N LEU A 30 -10.53 0.74 -11.22
CA LEU A 30 -11.03 -0.60 -10.88
C LEU A 30 -9.90 -1.62 -10.81
N PHE A 31 -8.96 -1.57 -11.76
CA PHE A 31 -7.83 -2.50 -11.82
C PHE A 31 -6.99 -2.48 -10.55
N ARG A 32 -6.76 -1.30 -9.96
CA ARG A 32 -6.02 -1.18 -8.68
C ARG A 32 -6.73 -1.90 -7.53
N ARG A 33 -8.05 -1.78 -7.43
CA ARG A 33 -8.85 -2.45 -6.39
C ARG A 33 -8.89 -3.95 -6.62
N SER A 34 -9.14 -4.38 -7.85
CA SER A 34 -9.19 -5.80 -8.21
C SER A 34 -7.84 -6.48 -7.97
N LYS A 35 -6.72 -5.85 -8.36
CA LYS A 35 -5.38 -6.36 -8.09
C LYS A 35 -5.10 -6.48 -6.60
N ALA A 36 -5.45 -5.47 -5.80
CA ALA A 36 -5.32 -5.52 -4.35
C ALA A 36 -6.15 -6.66 -3.73
N PHE A 37 -7.40 -6.80 -4.14
CA PHE A 37 -8.28 -7.85 -3.66
C PHE A 37 -7.79 -9.23 -4.07
N LEU A 38 -7.40 -9.42 -5.34
CA LEU A 38 -6.87 -10.67 -5.84
C LEU A 38 -5.56 -11.04 -5.15
N TRP A 39 -4.69 -10.06 -4.88
CA TRP A 39 -3.46 -10.28 -4.11
C TRP A 39 -3.75 -10.74 -2.68
N LEU A 40 -4.69 -10.09 -1.97
CA LEU A 40 -5.10 -10.52 -0.62
C LEU A 40 -5.73 -11.91 -0.64
N LEU A 41 -6.59 -12.18 -1.62
CA LEU A 41 -7.28 -13.47 -1.78
C LEU A 41 -6.29 -14.59 -2.11
N TRP A 42 -5.35 -14.34 -3.02
CA TRP A 42 -4.30 -15.29 -3.39
C TRP A 42 -3.45 -15.67 -2.19
N HIS A 43 -3.01 -14.69 -1.39
CA HIS A 43 -2.22 -14.95 -0.20
C HIS A 43 -3.03 -15.63 0.90
N LYS A 44 -4.33 -15.36 1.00
CA LYS A 44 -5.20 -16.09 1.92
C LYS A 44 -5.29 -17.58 1.53
N LEU A 45 -5.51 -17.87 0.25
CA LEU A 45 -5.56 -19.25 -0.25
C LEU A 45 -4.21 -19.97 -0.07
N GLY A 46 -3.10 -19.28 -0.34
CA GLY A 46 -1.74 -19.82 -0.16
C GLY A 46 -1.27 -19.94 1.29
N SER A 47 -1.85 -19.17 2.23
CA SER A 47 -1.44 -19.17 3.64
C SER A 47 -1.71 -20.49 4.36
N GLY A 48 -2.67 -21.30 3.88
CA GLY A 48 -2.89 -22.66 4.37
C GLY A 48 -1.72 -23.60 4.08
N PHE A 49 -0.99 -23.39 2.98
CA PHE A 49 0.17 -24.17 2.59
C PHE A 49 1.50 -23.60 3.13
N ARG A 50 1.60 -22.27 3.30
CA ARG A 50 2.83 -21.58 3.75
C ARG A 50 3.01 -21.45 5.26
N ARG A 51 2.02 -21.82 6.08
CA ARG A 51 2.05 -21.68 7.55
C ARG A 51 3.24 -22.40 8.22
N ARG A 52 3.93 -23.30 7.53
CA ARG A 52 5.02 -24.12 8.08
C ARG A 52 6.42 -23.55 7.89
N GLU A 53 6.63 -22.58 7.00
CA GLU A 53 7.97 -22.02 6.71
C GLU A 53 8.23 -20.64 7.36
N ASP A 54 7.19 -19.88 7.71
CA ASP A 54 7.34 -18.53 8.31
C ASP A 54 7.77 -18.55 9.80
N SER A 55 7.88 -19.73 10.43
CA SER A 55 8.39 -19.89 11.80
C SER A 55 9.88 -19.56 11.94
N ALA A 56 10.63 -19.51 10.83
CA ALA A 56 12.08 -19.25 10.83
C ALA A 56 12.45 -17.76 10.67
N GLY A 57 11.48 -16.86 10.50
CA GLY A 57 11.75 -15.49 10.04
C GLY A 57 10.85 -14.40 10.64
N LEU A 58 10.64 -14.39 11.96
CA LEU A 58 9.97 -13.27 12.68
C LEU A 58 10.76 -11.94 12.65
N ARG A 59 11.81 -11.80 11.83
CA ARG A 59 12.57 -10.56 11.69
C ARG A 59 11.84 -9.64 10.71
N LEU A 60 11.50 -8.43 11.14
CA LEU A 60 11.05 -7.40 10.21
C LEU A 60 12.12 -7.26 9.11
N TYR A 61 11.70 -7.31 7.84
CA TYR A 61 12.62 -7.43 6.72
C TYR A 61 13.45 -6.15 6.57
N ALA A 62 14.76 -6.16 6.82
CA ALA A 62 15.61 -4.99 6.55
C ALA A 62 15.93 -4.80 5.04
N ARG A 63 15.54 -5.75 4.17
CA ARG A 63 15.97 -5.74 2.77
C ARG A 63 15.06 -4.89 1.89
N LEU A 64 15.47 -3.66 1.64
CA LEU A 64 14.97 -2.85 0.55
C LEU A 64 15.52 -3.36 -0.79
N THR A 65 14.82 -3.00 -1.87
CA THR A 65 15.32 -3.23 -3.24
C THR A 65 16.23 -2.05 -3.57
N SER A 66 17.22 -2.21 -4.46
CA SER A 66 18.11 -1.11 -4.86
C SER A 66 17.36 0.17 -5.28
N ASP A 67 16.23 0.02 -5.99
CA ASP A 67 15.39 1.16 -6.39
C ASP A 67 14.61 1.80 -5.23
N ASP A 68 14.27 1.01 -4.20
CA ASP A 68 13.61 1.51 -3.00
C ASP A 68 14.64 2.25 -2.12
N ASP A 69 15.87 1.73 -2.02
CA ASP A 69 17.00 2.35 -1.33
C ASP A 69 17.37 3.68 -1.97
N LEU A 70 17.45 3.74 -3.30
CA LEU A 70 17.70 4.98 -4.03
C LEU A 70 16.61 6.03 -3.79
N ALA A 71 15.34 5.62 -3.81
CA ALA A 71 14.23 6.54 -3.55
C ALA A 71 14.21 7.05 -2.10
N LEU A 72 14.65 6.23 -1.15
CA LEU A 72 14.78 6.61 0.25
C LEU A 72 15.99 7.51 0.47
N ALA A 73 17.14 7.18 -0.11
CA ALA A 73 18.37 7.95 -0.03
C ALA A 73 18.19 9.33 -0.65
N ASP A 74 17.62 9.43 -1.86
CA ASP A 74 17.33 10.70 -2.53
C ASP A 74 16.42 11.60 -1.67
N ALA A 75 15.40 11.02 -1.04
CA ALA A 75 14.50 11.74 -0.15
C ALA A 75 15.13 12.19 1.18
N LEU A 76 16.19 11.51 1.63
CA LEU A 76 16.89 11.78 2.89
C LEU A 76 18.22 12.53 2.72
N GLY A 77 18.53 13.02 1.50
CA GLY A 77 19.71 13.85 1.24
C GLY A 77 20.93 13.11 0.67
N GLY A 78 20.72 11.93 0.07
CA GLY A 78 21.72 11.23 -0.75
C GLY A 78 22.71 10.33 0.00
N GLY A 79 22.55 10.15 1.32
CA GLY A 79 23.38 9.26 2.12
C GLY A 79 22.99 7.78 2.05
N LEU A 80 23.89 6.89 2.45
CA LEU A 80 23.55 5.51 2.79
C LEU A 80 22.66 5.53 4.03
N VAL A 81 21.40 5.14 3.85
CA VAL A 81 20.41 5.08 4.94
C VAL A 81 20.27 3.64 5.36
N GLU A 82 20.66 3.30 6.59
CA GLU A 82 20.43 1.96 7.12
C GLU A 82 19.00 1.84 7.68
N PRO A 83 18.15 0.98 7.09
CA PRO A 83 16.81 0.74 7.59
C PRO A 83 16.90 -0.13 8.85
N LEU A 84 16.32 0.34 9.96
CA LEU A 84 16.14 -0.49 11.16
C LEU A 84 15.27 -1.71 10.82
N TRP A 85 14.22 -1.47 10.03
CA TRP A 85 13.40 -2.50 9.44
C TRP A 85 12.54 -1.96 8.30
N SER A 86 12.05 -2.87 7.46
CA SER A 86 11.02 -2.58 6.46
C SER A 86 9.92 -3.64 6.44
N ALA A 87 8.75 -3.24 5.96
CA ALA A 87 7.61 -4.14 5.81
C ALA A 87 6.85 -3.83 4.53
N GLN A 88 6.62 -4.87 3.72
CA GLN A 88 5.75 -4.75 2.55
C GLN A 88 4.30 -4.64 2.99
N VAL A 89 3.62 -3.59 2.54
CA VAL A 89 2.26 -3.27 2.93
C VAL A 89 1.46 -2.74 1.75
N LEU A 90 0.13 -2.86 1.85
CA LEU A 90 -0.80 -2.23 0.94
C LEU A 90 -1.48 -1.04 1.64
N ALA A 91 -1.20 0.18 1.19
CA ALA A 91 -1.88 1.38 1.68
C ALA A 91 -3.31 1.44 1.13
N ALA A 92 -4.31 1.03 1.91
CA ALA A 92 -5.71 1.00 1.50
C ALA A 92 -6.37 2.38 1.57
N LYS A 93 -6.03 3.17 2.59
CA LYS A 93 -6.54 4.53 2.80
C LYS A 93 -5.39 5.40 3.28
N ALA A 94 -5.24 6.59 2.69
CA ALA A 94 -4.27 7.58 3.10
C ALA A 94 -4.91 8.98 2.97
N LYS A 95 -5.39 9.53 4.10
CA LYS A 95 -6.03 10.84 4.19
C LYS A 95 -5.02 11.84 4.77
N GLY A 96 -4.71 12.87 4.01
CA GLY A 96 -3.70 13.88 4.38
C GLY A 96 -2.30 13.62 3.81
N PHE A 97 -2.07 12.46 3.18
CA PHE A 97 -0.80 12.12 2.54
C PHE A 97 -0.93 12.23 1.02
N ARG A 98 -0.51 13.37 0.44
CA ARG A 98 -0.73 13.69 -0.98
C ARG A 98 -0.08 12.70 -1.95
N SER A 99 1.05 12.11 -1.55
CA SER A 99 1.81 11.16 -2.39
C SER A 99 1.23 9.75 -2.38
N ILE A 100 0.53 9.34 -1.32
CA ILE A 100 0.00 7.98 -1.17
C ILE A 100 -1.42 7.93 -1.72
N SER A 101 -1.60 7.21 -2.81
CA SER A 101 -2.95 6.94 -3.34
C SER A 101 -3.55 5.67 -2.72
N SER A 102 -4.88 5.55 -2.71
CA SER A 102 -5.56 4.34 -2.19
C SER A 102 -5.18 3.09 -2.99
N PHE A 103 -5.05 1.97 -2.28
CA PHE A 103 -4.62 0.69 -2.82
C PHE A 103 -3.27 0.79 -3.54
N THR A 104 -2.30 1.41 -2.87
CA THR A 104 -0.90 1.45 -3.36
C THR A 104 -0.07 0.41 -2.63
N PHE A 105 0.61 -0.44 -3.39
CA PHE A 105 1.64 -1.31 -2.84
C PHE A 105 2.92 -0.52 -2.57
N GLY A 106 3.53 -0.78 -1.42
CA GLY A 106 4.80 -0.20 -1.07
C GLY A 106 5.44 -0.91 0.11
N LYS A 107 6.50 -0.31 0.63
CA LYS A 107 7.17 -0.69 1.85
C LYS A 107 7.08 0.48 2.83
N ILE A 108 6.77 0.19 4.08
CA ILE A 108 7.09 1.10 5.18
C ILE A 108 8.49 0.78 5.68
N VAL A 109 9.22 1.82 6.05
CA VAL A 109 10.62 1.74 6.46
C VAL A 109 10.79 2.60 7.70
N ALA A 110 11.31 1.99 8.76
CA ALA A 110 11.84 2.70 9.91
C ALA A 110 13.33 2.86 9.72
N VAL A 111 13.83 4.08 9.94
CA VAL A 111 15.21 4.47 9.71
C VAL A 111 15.81 4.92 11.04
N GLU A 112 17.03 4.49 11.32
CA GLU A 112 17.78 4.96 12.49
C GLU A 112 18.07 6.47 12.36
N GLY A 113 17.81 7.25 13.41
CA GLY A 113 18.01 8.70 13.40
C GLY A 113 16.83 9.53 12.89
N SER A 114 15.72 8.91 12.46
CA SER A 114 14.44 9.59 12.16
C SER A 114 13.35 9.22 13.17
N PRO A 115 13.50 9.57 14.46
CA PRO A 115 12.46 9.27 15.45
C PRO A 115 11.16 9.98 15.08
N LYS A 116 10.02 9.34 15.35
CA LYS A 116 8.67 9.85 15.09
C LYS A 116 8.26 10.00 13.64
N VAL A 117 9.05 9.51 12.68
CA VAL A 117 8.67 9.48 11.26
C VAL A 117 8.91 8.08 10.70
N ILE A 118 7.94 7.55 9.96
CA ILE A 118 8.17 6.39 9.11
C ILE A 118 8.13 6.79 7.64
N HIS A 119 8.90 6.10 6.82
CA HIS A 119 8.97 6.38 5.40
C HIS A 119 8.17 5.35 4.62
N PHE A 120 7.25 5.81 3.78
CA PHE A 120 6.58 4.95 2.81
C PHE A 120 7.26 5.09 1.46
N VAL A 121 7.79 3.99 0.97
CA VAL A 121 8.40 3.89 -0.37
C VAL A 121 7.47 3.04 -1.23
N GLY A 122 6.94 3.62 -2.30
CA GLY A 122 6.01 2.96 -3.20
C GLY A 122 6.44 3.10 -4.65
N ARG A 123 5.78 2.34 -5.52
CA ARG A 123 5.93 2.48 -6.98
C ARG A 123 4.62 2.91 -7.62
N ARG A 124 4.70 3.89 -8.51
CA ARG A 124 3.60 4.34 -9.35
C ARG A 124 4.00 4.22 -10.81
N PHE A 125 3.37 3.26 -11.50
CA PHE A 125 3.78 2.82 -12.85
C PHE A 125 5.26 2.41 -12.85
N TRP A 126 6.14 3.28 -13.31
CA TRP A 126 7.57 3.04 -13.47
C TRP A 126 8.44 3.86 -12.50
N ARG A 127 7.83 4.78 -11.74
CA ARG A 127 8.56 5.70 -10.86
C ARG A 127 8.36 5.33 -9.39
N SER A 128 9.48 5.15 -8.68
CA SER A 128 9.49 5.07 -7.22
C SER A 128 9.14 6.44 -6.64
N PHE A 129 8.40 6.44 -5.53
CA PHE A 129 8.08 7.66 -4.80
C PHE A 129 8.24 7.43 -3.30
N HIS A 130 8.54 8.50 -2.60
CA HIS A 130 8.66 8.55 -1.16
C HIS A 130 7.55 9.40 -0.55
N CYS A 131 7.10 9.02 0.64
CA CYS A 131 6.23 9.82 1.48
C CYS A 131 6.65 9.66 2.94
N PRO A 132 7.09 10.72 3.63
CA PRO A 132 7.24 10.68 5.08
C PRO A 132 5.86 10.63 5.73
N ILE A 133 5.72 9.84 6.78
CA ILE A 133 4.53 9.70 7.60
C ILE A 133 4.94 10.08 9.02
N PRO A 134 4.67 11.32 9.46
CA PRO A 134 4.87 11.68 10.85
C PRO A 134 3.94 10.84 11.73
N LEU A 135 4.47 10.29 12.81
CA LEU A 135 3.72 9.54 13.82
C LEU A 135 3.20 10.45 14.94
N THR A 136 3.61 11.72 14.96
CA THR A 136 3.19 12.71 15.95
C THR A 136 1.66 12.83 15.99
N ASP A 137 1.10 12.81 17.21
CA ASP A 137 -0.34 12.88 17.46
C ASP A 137 -1.17 11.78 16.80
N MET A 138 -0.54 10.63 16.47
CA MET A 138 -1.23 9.47 15.91
C MET A 138 -1.33 8.34 16.93
N THR A 139 -2.52 7.74 17.02
CA THR A 139 -2.73 6.48 17.72
C THR A 139 -2.62 5.33 16.72
N ILE A 140 -1.74 4.37 16.98
CA ILE A 140 -1.52 3.22 16.11
C ILE A 140 -2.18 2.00 16.73
N THR A 141 -2.97 1.27 15.95
CA THR A 141 -3.59 0.01 16.39
C THR A 141 -3.55 -1.04 15.29
N GLN A 142 -3.73 -2.30 15.69
CA GLN A 142 -3.97 -3.41 14.77
C GLN A 142 -5.46 -3.78 14.78
N GLU A 143 -6.02 -3.99 13.58
CA GLU A 143 -7.37 -4.49 13.38
C GLU A 143 -7.36 -5.75 12.51
N PRO A 144 -7.70 -6.93 13.06
CA PRO A 144 -7.84 -8.13 12.26
C PRO A 144 -9.07 -8.03 11.35
N ARG A 145 -8.92 -8.45 10.10
CA ARG A 145 -9.99 -8.52 9.10
C ARG A 145 -9.97 -9.88 8.40
N PHE A 146 -11.04 -10.20 7.68
CA PHE A 146 -11.18 -11.50 7.04
C PHE A 146 -10.05 -11.83 6.04
N LEU A 147 -9.56 -10.84 5.29
CA LEU A 147 -8.50 -11.04 4.28
C LEU A 147 -7.16 -10.41 4.65
N SER A 148 -7.11 -9.64 5.74
CA SER A 148 -5.97 -8.80 6.06
C SER A 148 -5.80 -8.57 7.55
N GLU A 149 -4.58 -8.28 7.94
CA GLU A 149 -4.25 -7.72 9.25
C GLU A 149 -3.96 -6.24 9.01
N ASP A 150 -4.84 -5.36 9.48
CA ASP A 150 -4.76 -3.93 9.19
C ASP A 150 -3.99 -3.22 10.31
N VAL A 151 -2.90 -2.54 9.98
CA VAL A 151 -2.28 -1.54 10.87
C VAL A 151 -2.91 -0.18 10.55
N VAL A 152 -3.58 0.40 11.53
CA VAL A 152 -4.38 1.61 11.37
C VAL A 152 -3.78 2.74 12.19
N LEU A 153 -3.51 3.86 11.52
CA LEU A 153 -3.08 5.10 12.17
C LEU A 153 -4.28 6.04 12.25
N TYR A 154 -4.67 6.32 13.47
CA TYR A 154 -5.70 7.27 13.85
C TYR A 154 -5.06 8.61 14.16
N SER A 155 -5.73 9.69 13.77
CA SER A 155 -5.40 11.02 14.30
C SER A 155 -6.05 11.21 15.66
N ARG A 156 -5.59 12.21 16.42
CA ARG A 156 -6.12 12.58 17.75
C ARG A 156 -7.64 12.76 17.80
N ASP A 157 -8.25 13.18 16.69
CA ASP A 157 -9.70 13.31 16.50
C ASP A 157 -10.44 11.97 16.30
N GLY A 158 -9.74 10.84 16.39
CA GLY A 158 -10.28 9.50 16.13
C GLY A 158 -10.48 9.20 14.64
N SER A 159 -10.06 10.08 13.73
CA SER A 159 -10.21 9.84 12.29
C SER A 159 -9.10 8.92 11.75
N ARG A 160 -9.49 7.89 10.99
CA ARG A 160 -8.53 6.98 10.30
C ARG A 160 -7.77 7.74 9.21
N LYS A 161 -6.49 8.04 9.45
CA LYS A 161 -5.59 8.74 8.52
C LYS A 161 -4.94 7.77 7.56
N LEU A 162 -4.36 6.68 8.06
CA LEU A 162 -3.67 5.68 7.24
C LEU A 162 -4.14 4.27 7.59
N ILE A 163 -4.38 3.43 6.59
CA ILE A 163 -4.67 2.01 6.75
C ILE A 163 -3.66 1.25 5.91
N LEU A 164 -2.78 0.50 6.57
CA LEU A 164 -1.78 -0.36 5.98
C LEU A 164 -2.26 -1.81 6.13
N LYS A 165 -2.51 -2.48 5.02
CA LYS A 165 -2.97 -3.86 5.02
C LYS A 165 -1.80 -4.81 4.86
N LEU A 166 -1.72 -5.77 5.76
CA LEU A 166 -0.91 -6.98 5.66
C LEU A 166 -1.81 -8.18 5.36
N HIS A 167 -1.21 -9.32 5.04
CA HIS A 167 -1.99 -10.54 4.81
C HIS A 167 -2.60 -11.07 6.11
N ALA A 168 -3.75 -11.76 6.02
CA ALA A 168 -4.39 -12.39 7.18
C ALA A 168 -3.48 -13.37 7.95
N GLY A 169 -2.49 -13.98 7.28
CA GLY A 169 -1.52 -14.87 7.92
C GLY A 169 -0.39 -14.16 8.69
N GLN A 170 -0.28 -12.83 8.58
CA GLN A 170 0.84 -12.03 9.09
C GLN A 170 0.51 -11.32 10.40
N ARG A 171 -0.39 -11.88 11.20
CA ARG A 171 -0.80 -11.27 12.48
C ARG A 171 0.38 -10.94 13.41
N PRO A 172 1.34 -11.87 13.67
CA PRO A 172 2.49 -11.56 14.53
C PRO A 172 3.40 -10.47 13.94
N TYR A 173 3.40 -10.33 12.61
CA TYR A 173 4.17 -9.32 11.91
C TYR A 173 3.51 -7.94 12.03
N ALA A 174 2.17 -7.88 11.93
CA ALA A 174 1.40 -6.66 12.17
C ALA A 174 1.55 -6.19 13.63
N GLU A 175 1.51 -7.12 14.60
CA GLU A 175 1.75 -6.84 16.03
C GLU A 175 3.14 -6.19 16.23
N ARG A 176 4.19 -6.79 15.66
CA ARG A 176 5.56 -6.23 15.72
C ARG A 176 5.71 -4.85 15.06
N ILE A 177 5.02 -4.61 13.95
CA ILE A 177 4.99 -3.28 13.33
C ILE A 177 4.37 -2.28 14.31
N VAL A 178 3.22 -2.60 14.89
CA VAL A 178 2.55 -1.71 15.86
C VAL A 178 3.46 -1.44 17.06
N GLU A 179 4.03 -2.48 17.67
CA GLU A 179 4.98 -2.33 18.79
C GLU A 179 6.15 -1.42 18.41
N SER A 180 6.77 -1.63 17.25
CA SER A 180 7.88 -0.79 16.83
C SER A 180 7.46 0.65 16.55
N LEU A 181 6.27 0.87 15.98
CA LEU A 181 5.78 2.22 15.71
C LEU A 181 5.46 2.97 17.00
N LEU A 182 4.95 2.27 18.02
CA LEU A 182 4.72 2.83 19.35
C LEU A 182 6.04 3.19 20.06
N HIS A 183 7.11 2.42 19.85
CA HIS A 183 8.43 2.77 20.37
C HIS A 183 9.08 3.98 19.66
N LEU A 184 8.69 4.27 18.42
CA LEU A 184 9.24 5.37 17.63
C LEU A 184 8.49 6.70 17.82
N GLY A 185 7.22 6.68 18.25
CA GLY A 185 6.34 7.85 18.39
C GLY A 185 6.44 8.52 19.76
#